data_AF-A0A937DYJ9-F1
#
_entry.id   AF-A0A937DYJ9-F1
#
_cell.length_a   1.000
_cell.length_b   1.000
_cell.length_c   1.000
_cell.angle_alpha   90.00
_cell.angle_beta   90.00
_cell.angle_gamma   90.00
#
_symmetry.space_group_name_H-M   'P 1'
#
loop_
_entity.id
_entity.type
_entity.pdbx_description
1 polymer ?
#
loop_
_entity_poly.entity_id
_entity_poly.type
_entity_poly.pdbx_seq_one_letter_code
_entity_poly.pdbx_strand_id
1 'polypeptide(L)'
;MRNAERRTRLAEAILTVFILSFSLLKAAYHVPFENILFFMLMSVWAVFYITLGVFRFGYPLRKESDNPRALPTLTGFAIALWIVAVLCDSLRLPFSGFFVLLGIACMLLCGISALFLYRKKRDPLFASLFVRTFLYTTAAIILFSLPRTFSLELFYREHPGYIKAVKNVMENPEDTVARKQLEQETRWMEE
;
A
#
# COMPACT_ATOMS: atom_id res chain seq x y z
N MET A 1 22.72 -14.09 -13.40
CA MET A 1 21.93 -12.93 -12.93
C MET A 1 20.57 -12.78 -13.61
N ARG A 2 20.46 -12.83 -14.96
CA ARG A 2 19.16 -12.77 -15.68
C ARG A 2 18.06 -13.71 -15.16
N ASN A 3 18.41 -14.95 -14.81
CA ASN A 3 17.45 -15.93 -14.28
C ASN A 3 16.93 -15.57 -12.87
N ALA A 4 17.75 -14.94 -12.03
CA ALA A 4 17.33 -14.51 -10.69
C ALA A 4 16.38 -13.30 -10.76
N GLU A 5 16.67 -12.32 -11.62
CA GLU A 5 15.75 -11.20 -11.89
C GLU A 5 14.43 -11.66 -12.50
N ARG A 6 14.45 -12.68 -13.37
CA ARG A 6 13.24 -13.23 -13.95
C ARG A 6 12.38 -13.91 -12.89
N ARG A 7 12.99 -14.69 -11.99
CA ARG A 7 12.29 -15.35 -10.88
C ARG A 7 11.66 -14.35 -9.91
N THR A 8 12.38 -13.26 -9.57
CA THR A 8 11.82 -12.22 -8.68
C THR A 8 10.68 -11.45 -9.33
N ARG A 9 10.74 -11.16 -10.65
CA ARG A 9 9.62 -10.58 -11.41
C ARG A 9 8.38 -11.47 -11.41
N LEU A 10 8.57 -12.77 -11.60
CA LEU A 10 7.48 -13.74 -11.59
C LEU A 10 6.85 -13.85 -10.19
N ALA A 11 7.67 -13.93 -9.14
CA ALA A 11 7.18 -13.97 -7.76
C ALA A 11 6.40 -12.70 -7.39
N GLU A 12 6.91 -11.52 -7.77
CA GLU A 12 6.23 -10.23 -7.60
C GLU A 12 4.88 -10.22 -8.34
N ALA A 13 4.85 -10.62 -9.61
CA ALA A 13 3.62 -10.66 -10.39
C ALA A 13 2.59 -11.64 -9.81
N ILE A 14 3.03 -12.83 -9.38
CA ILE A 14 2.16 -13.81 -8.73
C ILE A 14 1.59 -13.25 -7.43
N LEU A 15 2.42 -12.64 -6.58
CA LEU A 15 1.98 -11.99 -5.34
C LEU A 15 0.97 -10.86 -5.62
N THR A 16 1.25 -9.99 -6.59
CA THR A 16 0.35 -8.89 -6.95
C THR A 16 -0.98 -9.39 -7.50
N VAL A 17 -0.97 -10.40 -8.38
CA VAL A 17 -2.20 -11.02 -8.88
C VAL A 17 -2.98 -11.67 -7.75
N PHE A 18 -2.30 -12.35 -6.82
CA PHE A 18 -2.93 -12.97 -5.67
C PHE A 18 -3.60 -11.93 -4.75
N ILE A 19 -2.88 -10.85 -4.42
CA ILE A 19 -3.42 -9.72 -3.64
C ILE A 19 -4.62 -9.10 -4.34
N LEU A 20 -4.53 -8.81 -5.64
CA LEU A 20 -5.63 -8.23 -6.41
C LEU A 20 -6.85 -9.16 -6.45
N SER A 21 -6.65 -10.44 -6.70
CA SER A 21 -7.74 -11.43 -6.70
C SER A 21 -8.42 -11.51 -5.33
N PHE A 22 -7.63 -11.46 -4.24
CA PHE A 22 -8.17 -11.50 -2.89
C PHE A 22 -8.90 -10.22 -2.51
N SER A 23 -8.39 -9.04 -2.93
CA SER A 23 -9.09 -7.76 -2.78
C SER A 23 -10.43 -7.73 -3.52
N LEU A 24 -10.52 -8.37 -4.70
CA LEU A 24 -11.78 -8.50 -5.43
C LEU A 24 -12.74 -9.48 -4.75
N LEU A 25 -12.25 -10.59 -4.19
CA LEU A 25 -13.07 -11.54 -3.42
C LEU A 25 -13.63 -10.89 -2.16
N LYS A 26 -12.80 -10.13 -1.44
CA LYS A 26 -13.22 -9.28 -0.32
C LYS A 26 -14.36 -8.35 -0.73
N ALA A 27 -14.21 -7.69 -1.87
CA ALA A 27 -15.22 -6.77 -2.39
C ALA A 27 -16.55 -7.45 -2.77
N ALA A 28 -16.55 -8.75 -3.09
CA ALA A 28 -17.72 -9.45 -3.60
C ALA A 28 -18.47 -10.31 -2.59
N TYR A 29 -17.78 -10.91 -1.61
CA TYR A 29 -18.35 -12.02 -0.80
C TYR A 29 -18.29 -11.83 0.73
N HIS A 30 -17.78 -10.70 1.23
CA HIS A 30 -17.67 -10.40 2.69
C HIS A 30 -17.28 -11.63 3.52
N VAL A 31 -16.18 -12.28 3.13
CA VAL A 31 -15.79 -13.57 3.66
C VAL A 31 -15.35 -13.40 5.12
N PRO A 32 -15.81 -14.26 6.07
CA PRO A 32 -15.31 -14.21 7.43
C PRO A 32 -13.77 -14.37 7.45
N PHE A 33 -13.11 -13.58 8.30
CA PHE A 33 -11.63 -13.49 8.40
C PHE A 33 -10.88 -12.85 7.22
N GLU A 34 -11.58 -12.20 6.28
CA GLU A 34 -10.95 -11.50 5.15
C GLU A 34 -9.81 -10.55 5.53
N ASN A 35 -9.96 -9.82 6.64
CA ASN A 35 -8.98 -8.83 7.08
C ASN A 35 -7.68 -9.48 7.57
N ILE A 36 -7.75 -10.67 8.18
CA ILE A 36 -6.58 -11.40 8.67
C ILE A 36 -5.76 -11.92 7.50
N LEU A 37 -6.42 -12.52 6.51
CA LEU A 37 -5.75 -13.07 5.33
C LEU A 37 -5.13 -11.95 4.49
N PHE A 38 -5.85 -10.85 4.29
CA PHE A 38 -5.33 -9.66 3.64
C PHE A 38 -4.10 -9.07 4.38
N PHE A 39 -4.15 -9.03 5.72
CA PHE A 39 -3.02 -8.58 6.54
C PHE A 39 -1.79 -9.47 6.36
N MET A 40 -1.95 -10.79 6.36
CA MET A 40 -0.84 -11.72 6.14
C MET A 40 -0.22 -11.53 4.75
N LEU A 41 -1.04 -11.41 3.69
CA LEU A 41 -0.56 -11.21 2.33
C LEU A 41 0.21 -9.90 2.15
N MET A 42 -0.34 -8.79 2.65
CA MET A 42 0.31 -7.48 2.56
C MET A 42 1.60 -7.44 3.38
N SER A 43 1.65 -8.13 4.52
CA SER A 43 2.87 -8.25 5.34
C SER A 43 3.96 -9.03 4.61
N VAL A 44 3.61 -10.18 3.99
CA VAL A 44 4.55 -10.94 3.16
C VAL A 44 5.07 -10.10 2.00
N TRP A 45 4.20 -9.30 1.39
CA TRP A 45 4.58 -8.41 0.29
C TRP A 45 5.51 -7.28 0.75
N ALA A 46 5.26 -6.69 1.92
CA ALA A 46 6.13 -5.68 2.50
C ALA A 46 7.54 -6.24 2.81
N VAL A 47 7.61 -7.41 3.46
CA VAL A 47 8.88 -8.10 3.74
C VAL A 47 9.62 -8.42 2.44
N PHE A 48 8.90 -8.89 1.41
CA PHE A 48 9.48 -9.17 0.09
C PHE A 48 10.20 -7.95 -0.49
N TYR A 49 9.63 -6.74 -0.40
CA TYR A 49 10.29 -5.51 -0.89
C TYR A 49 11.47 -5.05 -0.02
N ILE A 50 11.43 -5.26 1.29
CA ILE A 50 12.57 -4.97 2.18
C ILE A 50 13.75 -5.87 1.83
N THR A 51 13.53 -7.19 1.76
CA THR A 51 14.61 -8.17 1.60
C THR A 51 15.14 -8.21 0.17
N LEU A 52 14.26 -8.11 -0.83
CA LEU A 52 14.65 -8.23 -2.23
C LEU A 52 14.87 -6.90 -2.93
N GLY A 53 14.61 -5.76 -2.30
CA GLY A 53 14.92 -4.45 -2.87
C GLY A 53 16.38 -4.37 -3.33
N VAL A 54 17.31 -4.84 -2.50
CA VAL A 54 18.75 -4.85 -2.84
C VAL A 54 19.07 -5.73 -4.04
N PHE A 55 18.44 -6.91 -4.15
CA PHE A 55 18.68 -7.86 -5.24
C PHE A 55 17.95 -7.48 -6.54
N ARG A 56 16.81 -6.80 -6.43
CA ARG A 56 15.93 -6.41 -7.53
C ARG A 56 16.38 -5.12 -8.19
N PHE A 57 16.89 -4.19 -7.38
CA PHE A 57 17.39 -2.89 -7.80
C PHE A 57 18.93 -2.88 -7.90
N GLY A 58 19.55 -4.05 -7.76
CA GLY A 58 20.98 -4.21 -7.58
C GLY A 58 21.80 -4.06 -8.84
N TYR A 59 22.78 -3.16 -8.76
CA TYR A 59 24.03 -3.23 -9.52
C TYR A 59 24.55 -4.69 -9.58
N PRO A 60 25.24 -5.10 -10.66
CA PRO A 60 26.05 -6.31 -10.62
C PRO A 60 27.03 -6.22 -9.43
N LEU A 61 27.36 -7.36 -8.83
CA LEU A 61 28.30 -7.54 -7.71
C LEU A 61 29.75 -7.13 -8.07
N ARG A 62 29.95 -6.02 -8.78
CA ARG A 62 31.26 -5.52 -9.17
C ARG A 62 31.72 -4.52 -8.11
N LYS A 63 32.74 -4.94 -7.36
CA LYS A 63 33.60 -4.08 -6.53
C LYS A 63 34.10 -2.93 -7.41
N GLU A 64 33.58 -1.72 -7.24
CA GLU A 64 34.23 -0.44 -7.59
C GLU A 64 33.21 0.68 -7.41
N SER A 65 33.20 1.32 -6.23
CA SER A 65 32.68 2.66 -5.93
C SER A 65 32.12 2.71 -4.51
N ASP A 66 32.56 3.71 -3.76
CA ASP A 66 31.98 4.11 -2.48
C ASP A 66 30.46 4.34 -2.62
N ASN A 67 29.69 3.47 -1.97
CA ASN A 67 28.28 3.63 -1.60
C ASN A 67 27.15 3.87 -2.65
N PRO A 68 27.10 3.24 -3.83
CA PRO A 68 25.88 3.24 -4.67
C PRO A 68 24.75 2.30 -4.18
N ARG A 69 24.92 1.62 -3.03
CA ARG A 69 23.97 0.61 -2.51
C ARG A 69 22.85 1.18 -1.63
N ALA A 70 23.01 2.40 -1.13
CA ALA A 70 22.06 2.97 -0.18
C ALA A 70 20.72 3.30 -0.85
N LEU A 71 20.74 3.92 -2.05
CA LEU A 71 19.51 4.37 -2.71
C LEU A 71 18.57 3.21 -3.10
N PRO A 72 19.04 2.11 -3.74
CA PRO A 72 18.20 0.94 -4.01
C PRO A 72 17.55 0.34 -2.76
N THR A 73 18.31 0.27 -1.66
CA THR A 73 17.83 -0.24 -0.37
C THR A 73 16.76 0.68 0.22
N LEU A 74 17.00 1.99 0.21
CA LEU A 74 16.07 3.01 0.68
C LEU A 74 14.78 3.00 -0.16
N THR A 75 14.86 2.78 -1.47
CA THR A 75 13.66 2.64 -2.31
C THR A 75 12.84 1.39 -1.96
N GLY A 76 13.49 0.26 -1.67
CA GLY A 76 12.79 -0.94 -1.19
C GLY A 76 12.08 -0.70 0.13
N PHE A 77 12.74 0.01 1.06
CA PHE A 77 12.14 0.40 2.34
C PHE A 77 10.97 1.37 2.17
N ALA A 78 11.09 2.37 1.28
CA ALA A 78 10.00 3.30 0.97
C ALA A 78 8.78 2.58 0.37
N ILE A 79 8.99 1.61 -0.52
CA ILE A 79 7.91 0.76 -1.05
C ILE A 79 7.26 -0.07 0.06
N ALA A 80 8.05 -0.66 0.95
CA ALA A 80 7.51 -1.42 2.07
C ALA A 80 6.67 -0.55 3.03
N LEU A 81 7.15 0.65 3.37
CA LEU A 81 6.38 1.62 4.16
C LEU A 81 5.06 2.00 3.48
N TRP A 82 5.09 2.18 2.15
CA TRP A 82 3.88 2.43 1.39
C TRP A 82 2.88 1.27 1.45
N ILE A 83 3.35 0.02 1.32
CA ILE A 83 2.50 -1.18 1.45
C ILE A 83 1.87 -1.24 2.84
N VAL A 84 2.65 -0.98 3.89
CA VAL A 84 2.16 -0.93 5.27
C VAL A 84 1.13 0.18 5.45
N ALA A 85 1.34 1.35 4.84
CA ALA A 85 0.39 2.44 4.90
C ALA A 85 -0.96 2.08 4.23
N VAL A 86 -0.92 1.46 3.04
CA VAL A 86 -2.12 0.96 2.35
C VAL A 86 -2.83 -0.10 3.19
N LEU A 87 -2.07 -0.97 3.86
CA LEU A 87 -2.61 -1.97 4.77
C LEU A 87 -3.34 -1.32 5.96
N CYS A 88 -2.70 -0.35 6.62
CA CYS A 88 -3.30 0.38 7.75
C CYS A 88 -4.57 1.14 7.34
N ASP A 89 -4.58 1.73 6.14
CA ASP A 89 -5.75 2.43 5.61
C ASP A 89 -6.88 1.45 5.27
N SER A 90 -6.56 0.31 4.64
CA SER A 90 -7.55 -0.73 4.34
C SER A 90 -8.15 -1.38 5.59
N LEU A 91 -7.40 -1.46 6.70
CA LEU A 91 -7.89 -1.94 7.99
C LEU A 91 -8.59 -0.86 8.81
N ARG A 92 -8.66 0.38 8.30
CA ARG A 92 -9.22 1.55 8.98
C ARG A 92 -8.61 1.78 10.37
N LEU A 93 -7.32 1.46 10.51
CA LEU A 93 -6.61 1.68 11.77
C LEU A 93 -6.52 3.18 12.10
N PRO A 94 -6.52 3.55 13.38
CA PRO A 94 -6.22 4.92 13.78
C PRO A 94 -4.83 5.31 13.26
N PHE A 95 -4.64 6.58 12.93
CA PHE A 95 -3.38 7.12 12.36
C PHE A 95 -3.00 6.63 10.96
N SER A 96 -3.84 5.87 10.25
CA SER A 96 -3.51 5.43 8.89
C SER A 96 -3.20 6.58 7.92
N GLY A 97 -3.82 7.75 8.10
CA GLY A 97 -3.53 8.94 7.29
C GLY A 97 -2.09 9.43 7.48
N PHE A 98 -1.55 9.36 8.70
CA PHE A 98 -0.16 9.69 8.98
C PHE A 98 0.80 8.72 8.28
N PHE A 99 0.51 7.41 8.31
CA PHE A 99 1.34 6.41 7.61
C PHE A 99 1.32 6.59 6.09
N VAL A 100 0.17 6.92 5.49
CA VAL A 100 0.07 7.20 4.05
C VAL A 100 0.90 8.43 3.69
N LEU A 101 0.79 9.50 4.47
CA LEU A 101 1.58 10.72 4.24
C LEU A 101 3.09 10.48 4.40
N LEU A 102 3.50 9.69 5.40
CA LEU A 102 4.88 9.28 5.59
C LEU A 102 5.40 8.46 4.40
N GLY A 103 4.60 7.51 3.92
CA GLY A 103 4.93 6.71 2.73
C GLY A 103 5.12 7.56 1.48
N ILE A 104 4.21 8.52 1.24
CA ILE A 104 4.31 9.49 0.13
C ILE A 104 5.60 10.31 0.25
N ALA A 105 5.90 10.84 1.44
CA ALA A 105 7.10 11.64 1.69
C ALA A 105 8.39 10.82 1.41
N CYS A 106 8.47 9.59 1.90
CA CYS A 106 9.62 8.71 1.64
C CYS A 106 9.81 8.41 0.14
N MET A 107 8.71 8.16 -0.58
CA MET A 107 8.75 7.89 -2.02
C MET A 107 9.18 9.11 -2.83
N LEU A 108 8.70 10.30 -2.47
CA LEU A 108 9.11 11.57 -3.09
C LEU A 108 10.60 11.82 -2.89
N LEU A 109 11.11 11.67 -1.66
CA LEU A 109 12.55 11.82 -1.38
C LEU A 109 13.40 10.84 -2.20
N CYS A 110 12.96 9.59 -2.30
CA CYS A 110 13.63 8.59 -3.13
C CYS A 110 13.57 8.93 -4.62
N GLY A 111 12.42 9.38 -5.13
CA GLY A 111 12.24 9.80 -6.52
C GLY A 111 13.09 11.02 -6.88
N ILE A 112 13.10 12.05 -6.04
CA ILE A 112 13.94 13.24 -6.22
C ILE A 112 15.41 12.83 -6.25
N SER A 113 15.84 12.01 -5.30
CA SER A 113 17.23 11.51 -5.23
C SER A 113 17.62 10.70 -6.47
N ALA A 114 16.73 9.82 -6.94
CA ALA A 114 16.94 9.04 -8.17
C ALA A 114 17.03 9.96 -9.41
N LEU A 115 16.20 11.00 -9.51
CA LEU A 115 16.24 11.95 -10.62
C LEU A 115 17.56 12.75 -10.65
N PHE A 116 18.02 13.25 -9.50
CA PHE A 116 19.30 13.94 -9.40
C PHE A 116 20.48 13.04 -9.79
N LEU A 117 20.47 11.79 -9.31
CA LEU A 117 21.51 10.81 -9.65
C LEU A 117 21.46 10.39 -11.12
N TYR A 118 20.27 10.26 -11.70
CA TYR A 118 20.11 10.01 -13.13
C TYR A 118 20.67 11.15 -13.97
N ARG A 119 20.42 12.41 -13.59
CA ARG A 119 20.98 13.57 -14.28
C ARG A 119 22.52 13.60 -14.22
N LYS A 120 23.10 13.20 -13.09
CA LYS A 120 24.57 13.20 -12.89
C LYS A 120 25.28 12.03 -13.57
N LYS A 121 24.75 10.81 -13.43
CA LYS A 121 25.42 9.57 -13.88
C LYS A 121 24.89 9.03 -15.20
N ARG A 122 23.70 9.45 -15.64
CA ARG A 122 22.97 8.93 -16.83
C ARG A 122 22.78 7.40 -16.82
N ASP A 123 22.86 6.78 -15.65
CA ASP A 123 22.73 5.33 -15.51
C ASP A 123 21.24 4.91 -15.59
N PRO A 124 20.88 3.96 -16.47
CA PRO A 124 19.50 3.50 -16.65
C PRO A 124 18.86 2.94 -15.37
N LEU A 125 19.67 2.51 -14.39
CA LEU A 125 19.19 2.06 -13.08
C LEU A 125 18.42 3.17 -12.36
N PHE A 126 18.95 4.40 -12.35
CA PHE A 126 18.29 5.52 -11.68
C PHE A 126 17.03 5.98 -12.40
N ALA A 127 16.99 5.88 -13.74
CA ALA A 127 15.77 6.12 -14.51
C ALA A 127 14.67 5.11 -14.14
N SER A 128 15.02 3.82 -14.07
CA SER A 128 14.06 2.78 -13.64
C SER A 128 13.58 3.00 -12.21
N LEU A 129 14.45 3.41 -11.28
CA LEU A 129 14.04 3.73 -9.91
C LEU A 129 13.07 4.91 -9.87
N PHE A 130 13.37 5.98 -10.61
CA PHE A 130 12.51 7.16 -10.70
C PHE A 130 11.12 6.84 -11.25
N VAL A 131 11.02 6.10 -12.36
CA VAL A 131 9.71 5.74 -12.95
C VAL A 131 8.87 4.94 -11.96
N ARG A 132 9.48 4.02 -11.21
CA ARG A 132 8.77 3.21 -10.21
C ARG A 132 8.30 4.04 -9.03
N THR A 133 9.18 4.83 -8.42
CA THR A 133 8.80 5.69 -7.29
C THR A 133 7.73 6.69 -7.72
N PHE A 134 7.82 7.24 -8.93
CA PHE A 134 6.78 8.10 -9.50
C PHE A 134 5.42 7.38 -9.63
N LEU A 135 5.42 6.13 -10.13
CA LEU A 135 4.20 5.34 -10.29
C LEU A 135 3.55 5.02 -8.95
N TYR A 136 4.32 4.57 -7.95
CA TYR A 136 3.80 4.33 -6.60
C TYR A 136 3.37 5.62 -5.90
N THR A 137 4.10 6.72 -6.07
CA THR A 137 3.71 8.03 -5.50
C THR A 137 2.39 8.50 -6.08
N THR A 138 2.22 8.38 -7.40
CA THR A 138 0.97 8.76 -8.07
C THR A 138 -0.20 7.91 -7.57
N ALA A 139 0.00 6.59 -7.46
CA ALA A 139 -1.00 5.69 -6.90
C ALA A 139 -1.33 6.04 -5.44
N ALA A 140 -0.32 6.38 -4.63
CA ALA A 140 -0.49 6.80 -3.24
C ALA A 140 -1.32 8.08 -3.11
N ILE A 141 -1.05 9.09 -3.95
CA ILE A 141 -1.77 10.36 -3.95
C ILE A 141 -3.23 10.15 -4.36
N ILE A 142 -3.48 9.33 -5.39
CA ILE A 142 -4.85 8.97 -5.80
C ILE A 142 -5.59 8.32 -4.63
N LEU A 143 -4.97 7.33 -3.98
CA LEU A 143 -5.57 6.62 -2.86
C LEU A 143 -5.83 7.54 -1.66
N PHE A 144 -4.90 8.45 -1.35
CA PHE A 144 -5.04 9.43 -0.28
C PHE A 144 -6.11 10.49 -0.57
N SER A 145 -6.34 10.82 -1.84
CA SER A 145 -7.35 11.81 -2.24
C SER A 145 -8.78 11.25 -2.20
N LEU A 146 -8.94 9.93 -2.19
CA LEU A 146 -10.25 9.30 -2.07
C LEU A 146 -10.78 9.48 -0.64
N PRO A 147 -12.09 9.82 -0.47
CA PRO A 147 -12.70 9.83 0.85
C PRO A 147 -12.52 8.48 1.54
N ARG A 148 -12.21 8.47 2.84
CA ARG A 148 -12.14 7.22 3.63
C ARG A 148 -13.45 6.41 3.56
N THR A 149 -14.55 7.11 3.36
CA THR A 149 -15.89 6.54 3.22
C THR A 149 -16.21 6.10 1.79
N PHE A 150 -15.34 6.34 0.81
CA PHE A 150 -15.60 6.00 -0.59
C PHE A 150 -15.89 4.50 -0.77
N SER A 151 -15.12 3.64 -0.10
CA SER A 151 -15.40 2.20 -0.10
C SER A 151 -16.76 1.88 0.52
N LEU A 152 -17.09 2.48 1.67
CA LEU A 152 -18.39 2.33 2.33
C LEU A 152 -19.55 2.76 1.43
N GLU A 153 -19.43 3.92 0.79
CA GLU A 153 -20.46 4.49 -0.08
C GLU A 153 -20.64 3.69 -1.37
N LEU A 154 -19.57 3.06 -1.86
CA LEU A 154 -19.62 2.21 -3.04
C LEU A 154 -20.28 0.86 -2.73
N PHE A 155 -19.91 0.22 -1.61
CA PHE A 155 -20.39 -1.13 -1.26
C PHE A 155 -21.77 -1.12 -0.60
N TYR A 156 -22.05 -0.15 0.27
CA TYR A 156 -23.31 -0.06 1.02
C TYR A 156 -24.24 1.00 0.45
N ARG A 157 -24.15 1.25 -0.86
CA ARG A 157 -24.94 2.28 -1.53
C ARG A 157 -26.44 2.11 -1.31
N GLU A 158 -26.90 0.87 -1.16
CA GLU A 158 -28.29 0.50 -0.92
C GLU A 158 -28.72 0.71 0.55
N HIS A 159 -27.77 0.88 1.49
CA HIS A 159 -28.02 1.07 2.92
C HIS A 159 -27.48 2.43 3.42
N PRO A 160 -28.16 3.55 3.09
CA PRO A 160 -27.71 4.89 3.49
C PRO A 160 -27.76 5.12 5.02
N GLY A 161 -28.62 4.39 5.75
CA GLY A 161 -28.70 4.42 7.22
C GLY A 161 -27.40 3.94 7.87
N TYR A 162 -26.94 2.76 7.44
CA TYR A 162 -25.64 2.22 7.84
C TYR A 162 -24.47 3.15 7.52
N ILE A 163 -24.41 3.73 6.31
CA ILE A 163 -23.34 4.67 5.94
C ILE A 163 -23.31 5.87 6.90
N LYS A 164 -24.48 6.43 7.24
CA LYS A 164 -24.59 7.55 8.19
C LYS A 164 -24.15 7.15 9.59
N ALA A 165 -24.57 5.97 10.07
CA ALA A 165 -24.18 5.47 11.39
C ALA A 165 -22.67 5.25 11.49
N VAL A 166 -22.05 4.67 10.46
CA VAL A 166 -20.58 4.49 10.40
C VAL A 166 -19.85 5.82 10.39
N LYS A 167 -20.29 6.79 9.57
CA LYS A 167 -19.71 8.14 9.56
C LYS A 167 -19.79 8.81 10.94
N ASN A 168 -20.93 8.68 11.60
CA ASN A 168 -21.15 9.30 12.90
C ASN A 168 -20.25 8.70 13.99
N VAL A 169 -20.02 7.37 13.97
CA VAL A 169 -19.06 6.70 14.86
C VAL A 169 -17.60 7.05 14.53
N MET A 170 -17.28 7.27 13.25
CA MET A 170 -15.93 7.70 12.86
C MET A 170 -15.62 9.13 13.32
N GLU A 171 -16.60 10.03 13.30
CA GLU A 171 -16.46 11.40 13.78
C GLU A 171 -16.50 11.49 15.31
N ASN A 172 -17.32 10.65 15.96
CA ASN A 172 -17.52 10.63 17.41
C ASN A 172 -17.29 9.24 18.01
N PRO A 173 -16.03 8.75 18.06
CA PRO A 173 -15.72 7.38 18.48
C PRO A 173 -16.07 7.04 19.94
N GLU A 174 -16.21 8.06 20.79
CA GLU A 174 -16.60 7.92 22.20
C GLU A 174 -18.11 8.05 22.44
N ASP A 175 -18.90 8.43 21.42
CA ASP A 175 -20.34 8.54 21.56
C ASP A 175 -21.01 7.14 21.58
N THR A 176 -21.46 6.76 22.77
CA THR A 176 -22.16 5.50 23.01
C THR A 176 -23.49 5.40 22.26
N VAL A 177 -24.13 6.53 21.93
CA VAL A 177 -25.38 6.57 21.16
C VAL A 177 -25.10 6.26 19.69
N ALA A 178 -24.07 6.88 19.11
CA ALA A 178 -23.63 6.59 17.75
C ALA A 178 -23.27 5.11 17.56
N ARG A 179 -22.62 4.48 18.55
CA ARG A 179 -22.32 3.03 18.51
C ARG A 179 -23.56 2.15 18.53
N LYS A 180 -24.53 2.45 19.39
CA LYS A 180 -25.79 1.68 19.43
C LYS A 180 -26.57 1.78 18.13
N GLN A 181 -26.57 2.96 17.51
CA GLN A 181 -27.22 3.16 16.22
C GLN A 181 -26.53 2.38 15.10
N LEU A 182 -25.19 2.30 15.13
CA LEU A 182 -24.44 1.44 14.22
C LEU A 182 -24.77 -0.05 14.42
N GLU A 183 -24.85 -0.53 15.65
CA GLU A 183 -25.23 -1.93 15.95
C GLU A 183 -26.63 -2.27 15.43
N GLN A 184 -27.58 -1.35 15.57
CA GLN A 184 -28.94 -1.53 15.05
C GLN A 184 -28.97 -1.62 13.53
N GLU A 185 -28.33 -0.68 12.84
CA GLU A 185 -28.25 -0.69 11.37
C GLU A 185 -27.49 -1.91 10.84
N THR A 186 -26.49 -2.41 11.59
CA THR A 186 -25.75 -3.63 11.21
C THR A 186 -26.66 -4.85 11.25
N ARG A 187 -27.49 -5.00 12.30
CA ARG A 187 -28.46 -6.11 12.39
C ARG A 187 -29.51 -6.06 11.29
N TRP A 188 -30.00 -4.88 10.95
CA TRP A 188 -30.96 -4.69 9.84
C TRP A 188 -30.38 -5.05 8.47
N MET A 189 -29.05 -5.10 8.30
CA MET A 189 -28.42 -5.58 7.07
C MET A 189 -28.22 -7.10 7.05
N GLU A 190 -28.28 -7.76 8.20
CA GLU A 190 -28.11 -9.22 8.33
C GLU A 190 -29.44 -9.98 8.25
N GLU A 191 -30.58 -9.29 8.41
CA GLU A 191 -31.96 -9.80 8.29
C GLU A 191 -32.50 -9.65 6.86
#